data_AF-A0A3C0MBH1-F1
#
_entry.id   AF-A0A3C0MBH1-F1
#
_cell.length_a   1.000
_cell.length_b   1.000
_cell.length_c   1.000
_cell.angle_alpha   90.00
_cell.angle_beta   90.00
_cell.angle_gamma   90.00
#
_symmetry.space_group_name_H-M   'P 1'
#
loop_
_entity.id
_entity.type
_entity.pdbx_description
1 polymer ?
#
loop_
_entity_poly.entity_id
_entity_poly.type
_entity_poly.pdbx_seq_one_letter_code
_entity_poly.pdbx_strand_id
1 'polypeptide(L)'
;MSGPQTLDQEGSLPKLAIIAGGGDMPFRLAETCRGSGRPYVILGLKGFAGDQISAHPHHWIALGEAGKALDLLKHEGAGELVFCGRVQRPNF
;
A
#
# COMPACT_ATOMS: atom_id res chain seq x y z
N MET A 1 -24.35 -40.68 0.63
CA MET A 1 -22.96 -40.57 0.14
C MET A 1 -22.85 -39.18 -0.49
N SER A 2 -22.68 -38.12 0.30
CA SER A 2 -21.39 -37.57 0.78
C SER A 2 -20.50 -37.14 -0.39
N GLY A 3 -20.35 -35.86 -0.76
CA GLY A 3 -20.91 -34.57 -0.32
C GLY A 3 -20.39 -33.45 -1.24
N PRO A 4 -20.82 -32.18 -1.11
CA PRO A 4 -20.03 -31.06 -1.60
C PRO A 4 -18.98 -30.71 -0.53
N GLN A 5 -17.73 -31.07 -0.76
CA GLN A 5 -16.55 -30.46 -0.14
C GLN A 5 -15.95 -29.59 -1.25
N THR A 6 -15.82 -28.27 -1.14
CA THR A 6 -15.27 -27.50 -0.03
C THR A 6 -15.86 -26.08 -0.10
N LEU A 7 -16.70 -25.72 0.87
CA LEU A 7 -16.70 -24.34 1.37
C LEU A 7 -15.43 -24.27 2.21
N ASP A 8 -14.46 -23.45 1.79
CA ASP A 8 -13.35 -22.88 2.56
C ASP A 8 -12.34 -22.30 1.56
N GLN A 9 -12.63 -21.12 1.02
CA GLN A 9 -11.60 -20.16 0.64
C GLN A 9 -12.08 -18.80 1.16
N GLU A 10 -12.01 -18.65 2.49
CA GLU A 10 -12.11 -17.36 3.17
C GLU A 10 -10.84 -16.56 2.80
N GLY A 11 -10.81 -16.09 1.55
CA GLY A 11 -9.61 -15.69 0.86
C GLY A 11 -8.98 -14.48 1.54
N SER A 12 -7.71 -14.61 1.93
CA SER A 12 -6.87 -13.50 2.38
C SER A 12 -7.11 -12.28 1.48
N LEU A 13 -7.46 -11.14 2.09
CA LEU A 13 -7.62 -9.87 1.37
C LEU A 13 -6.38 -9.62 0.48
N PRO A 14 -6.56 -9.10 -0.75
CA PRO A 14 -5.44 -8.75 -1.61
C PRO A 14 -4.49 -7.79 -0.91
N LYS A 15 -3.19 -7.96 -1.19
CA LYS A 15 -2.16 -7.06 -0.66
C LYS A 15 -2.44 -5.62 -1.08
N LEU A 16 -2.49 -4.73 -0.09
CA LEU A 16 -2.80 -3.32 -0.30
C LEU A 16 -1.52 -2.51 -0.53
N ALA A 17 -1.44 -1.80 -1.65
CA ALA A 17 -0.45 -0.76 -1.83
C ALA A 17 -0.97 0.61 -1.37
N ILE A 18 -0.23 1.26 -0.49
CA ILE A 18 -0.55 2.60 0.03
C ILE A 18 0.37 3.59 -0.67
N ILE A 19 -0.15 4.35 -1.63
CA ILE A 19 0.58 5.47 -2.23
C ILE A 19 0.53 6.64 -1.24
N ALA A 20 1.62 6.85 -0.50
CA ALA A 20 1.66 7.73 0.65
C ALA A 20 2.13 9.15 0.27
N GLY A 21 1.26 10.13 0.47
CA GLY A 21 1.60 11.55 0.60
C GLY A 21 1.88 11.93 2.05
N GLY A 22 1.77 13.23 2.37
CA GLY A 22 2.06 13.75 3.71
C GLY A 22 0.93 13.63 4.72
N GLY A 23 1.28 13.86 5.99
CA GLY A 23 0.40 13.67 7.16
C GLY A 23 0.44 12.26 7.73
N ASP A 24 -0.37 12.01 8.75
CA ASP A 24 -0.29 10.76 9.55
C ASP A 24 -1.17 9.63 9.02
N MET A 25 -2.11 9.93 8.11
CA MET A 25 -3.08 8.96 7.60
C MET A 25 -2.41 7.71 6.99
N PRO A 26 -1.36 7.82 6.15
CA PRO A 26 -0.68 6.65 5.58
C PRO A 26 -0.10 5.72 6.65
N PHE A 27 0.52 6.29 7.68
CA PHE A 27 1.08 5.54 8.80
C PHE A 27 -0.02 4.84 9.61
N ARG A 28 -1.11 5.56 9.94
CA ARG A 28 -2.26 4.96 10.66
C ARG A 28 -2.90 3.81 9.88
N LEU A 29 -3.01 3.95 8.55
CA LEU A 29 -3.52 2.89 7.70
C LEU A 29 -2.58 1.67 7.68
N ALA A 30 -1.27 1.90 7.59
CA ALA A 30 -0.27 0.85 7.66
C ALA A 30 -0.29 0.11 9.01
N GLU A 31 -0.42 0.83 10.12
CA GLU A 31 -0.60 0.26 11.46
C GLU A 31 -1.88 -0.58 11.57
N THR A 32 -2.96 -0.13 10.92
CA THR A 32 -4.21 -0.89 10.87
C THR A 32 -4.05 -2.18 10.08
N CYS A 33 -3.36 -2.14 8.93
CA CYS A 33 -3.04 -3.34 8.15
C CYS A 33 -2.14 -4.31 8.92
N ARG A 34 -1.13 -3.78 9.62
CA ARG A 34 -0.24 -4.55 10.49
C ARG A 34 -1.02 -5.22 11.63
N GLY A 35 -1.92 -4.50 12.29
CA GLY A 35 -2.75 -5.01 13.38
C GLY A 35 -3.80 -6.02 12.95
N SER A 36 -4.33 -5.90 11.72
CA SER A 36 -5.31 -6.85 11.17
C SER A 36 -4.68 -8.04 10.44
N GLY A 37 -3.35 -8.07 10.28
CA GLY A 37 -2.66 -9.10 9.52
C GLY A 37 -2.89 -9.04 8.01
N ARG A 38 -3.52 -7.96 7.50
CA ARG A 38 -3.69 -7.75 6.06
C ARG A 38 -2.32 -7.47 5.43
N PRO A 39 -1.90 -8.17 4.36
CA PRO A 39 -0.65 -7.85 3.68
C PRO A 39 -0.71 -6.45 3.04
N TYR A 40 0.37 -5.69 3.14
CA TYR A 40 0.45 -4.33 2.58
C TYR A 40 1.88 -3.95 2.21
N VAL A 41 2.01 -2.87 1.44
CA VAL A 41 3.28 -2.18 1.14
C VAL A 41 3.02 -0.68 0.98
N ILE A 42 3.95 0.16 1.42
CA ILE A 42 3.86 1.62 1.27
C ILE A 42 4.74 2.07 0.09
N LEU A 43 4.18 2.84 -0.84
CA LEU A 43 4.95 3.59 -1.84
C LEU A 43 4.98 5.05 -1.40
N GLY A 44 6.04 5.44 -0.69
CA GLY A 44 6.23 6.78 -0.15
C GLY A 44 6.64 7.78 -1.22
N LEU A 45 5.86 8.85 -1.37
CA LEU A 45 6.21 9.98 -2.23
C LEU A 45 7.29 10.82 -1.55
N LYS A 46 8.49 10.83 -2.13
CA LYS A 46 9.63 11.64 -1.68
C LYS A 46 9.24 13.11 -1.61
N GLY A 47 9.58 13.75 -0.49
CA GLY A 47 9.24 15.15 -0.22
C GLY A 47 7.81 15.37 0.30
N PHE A 48 7.00 14.31 0.43
CA PHE A 48 5.64 14.39 0.98
C PHE A 48 5.45 13.46 2.18
N ALA A 49 5.72 12.16 2.00
CA ALA A 49 5.57 11.18 3.07
C ALA A 49 6.61 11.40 4.17
N GLY A 50 6.21 11.22 5.43
CA GLY A 50 7.11 11.33 6.58
C GLY A 50 7.94 10.06 6.79
N ASP A 51 9.11 10.19 7.41
CA ASP A 51 10.08 9.10 7.60
C ASP A 51 9.54 7.92 8.43
N GLN A 52 8.50 8.16 9.24
CA GLN A 52 7.78 7.14 9.99
C GLN A 52 7.28 5.96 9.14
N ILE A 53 7.10 6.12 7.82
CA ILE A 53 6.75 5.00 6.94
C ILE A 53 7.85 3.93 6.87
N SER A 54 9.10 4.27 7.17
CA SER A 54 10.22 3.34 7.08
C SER A 54 10.17 2.23 8.14
N ALA A 55 9.30 2.34 9.14
CA ALA A 55 8.99 1.26 10.08
C ALA A 55 8.15 0.12 9.45
N HIS A 56 7.71 0.28 8.20
CA HIS A 56 6.86 -0.65 7.48
C HIS A 56 7.52 -1.17 6.19
N PRO A 57 7.01 -2.24 5.55
CA PRO A 57 7.39 -2.59 4.18
C PRO A 57 7.13 -1.41 3.24
N HIS A 58 8.18 -0.87 2.63
CA HIS A 58 8.07 0.38 1.87
C HIS A 58 9.04 0.46 0.69
N HIS A 59 8.68 1.33 -0.24
CA HIS A 59 9.52 1.81 -1.34
C HIS A 59 9.42 3.33 -1.42
N TRP A 60 10.50 3.99 -1.85
CA TRP A 60 10.50 5.42 -2.09
C TRP A 60 10.40 5.75 -3.58
N ILE A 61 9.39 6.54 -3.94
CA ILE A 61 9.15 7.01 -5.30
C ILE A 61 9.08 8.55 -5.34
N ALA A 62 9.54 9.17 -6.42
CA ALA A 62 9.34 10.58 -6.66
C ALA A 62 7.98 10.81 -7.34
N LEU A 63 7.42 12.01 -7.15
CA LEU A 63 6.20 12.39 -7.84
C LEU A 63 6.45 12.43 -9.37
N GLY A 64 5.58 11.78 -10.14
CA GLY A 64 5.75 11.61 -11.59
C GLY A 64 6.41 10.30 -12.01
N GLU A 65 6.97 9.50 -11.09
CA GLU A 65 7.52 8.16 -11.37
C GLU A 65 6.41 7.09 -11.52
N ALA A 66 5.37 7.36 -12.32
CA ALA A 66 4.22 6.47 -12.46
C ALA A 66 4.60 5.07 -13.00
N GLY A 67 5.52 5.00 -13.97
CA GLY A 67 6.01 3.72 -14.50
C GLY A 67 6.67 2.85 -13.42
N LYS A 68 7.58 3.44 -12.64
CA LYS A 68 8.23 2.77 -11.51
C LYS A 68 7.23 2.36 -10.43
N ALA A 69 6.23 3.20 -10.15
CA ALA A 69 5.16 2.83 -9.21
C ALA A 69 4.41 1.58 -9.70
N LEU A 70 4.04 1.52 -10.98
CA LEU A 70 3.40 0.34 -11.57
C LEU A 70 4.29 -0.91 -11.51
N ASP A 71 5.59 -0.77 -11.76
CA ASP A 71 6.54 -1.88 -11.69
C ASP A 71 6.68 -2.41 -10.25
N LEU A 72 6.73 -1.51 -9.26
CA LEU A 72 6.73 -1.87 -7.86
C LEU A 72 5.43 -2.55 -7.42
N LEU A 73 4.27 -2.06 -7.88
CA LEU A 73 2.98 -2.70 -7.60
C LEU A 73 2.94 -4.15 -8.10
N LYS A 74 3.47 -4.39 -9.31
CA LYS A 74 3.59 -5.74 -9.89
C LYS A 74 4.58 -6.61 -9.12
N HIS A 75 5.77 -6.07 -8.82
CA HIS A 75 6.81 -6.76 -8.05
C HIS A 75 6.29 -7.20 -6.68
N GLU A 76 5.54 -6.33 -6.00
CA GLU A 76 4.98 -6.61 -4.68
C GLU A 76 3.77 -7.54 -4.70
N GLY A 77 3.19 -7.82 -5.88
CA GLY A 77 1.94 -8.57 -6.01
C GLY A 77 0.74 -7.82 -5.41
N ALA A 78 0.73 -6.50 -5.46
CA ALA A 78 -0.34 -5.68 -4.89
C ALA A 78 -1.59 -5.73 -5.81
N GLY A 79 -2.67 -6.33 -5.30
CA GLY A 79 -3.94 -6.47 -6.03
C GLY A 79 -4.89 -5.29 -5.84
N GLU A 80 -4.64 -4.45 -4.83
CA GLU A 80 -5.42 -3.26 -4.53
C GLU A 80 -4.48 -2.10 -4.19
N LEU A 81 -4.92 -0.86 -4.47
CA LEU A 81 -4.17 0.34 -4.15
C LEU A 81 -5.06 1.44 -3.58
N VAL A 82 -4.47 2.29 -2.75
CA VAL A 82 -5.12 3.49 -2.22
C VAL A 82 -4.14 4.67 -2.23
N PHE A 83 -4.63 5.83 -2.62
CA PHE A 83 -3.92 7.10 -2.43
C PHE A 83 -4.26 7.67 -1.06
N CYS A 84 -3.23 7.99 -0.29
CA CYS A 84 -3.40 8.25 1.12
C CYS A 84 -2.51 9.42 1.55
N GLY A 85 -3.11 10.44 2.18
CA GLY A 85 -2.39 11.64 2.62
C GLY A 85 -2.41 12.79 1.61
N ARG A 86 -1.82 13.92 2.01
CA ARG A 86 -1.85 15.18 1.24
C ARG A 86 -0.69 15.23 0.26
N VAL A 87 -0.97 15.61 -0.99
CA VAL A 87 0.05 15.91 -2.00
C VAL A 87 -0.29 17.28 -2.58
N GLN A 88 0.64 18.22 -2.47
CA GLN A 88 0.50 19.51 -3.16
C GLN A 88 1.00 19.37 -4.59
N ARG A 89 0.18 19.82 -5.55
CA ARG A 89 0.56 19.85 -6.96
C ARG A 89 1.86 20.68 -7.10
N PRO A 90 2.92 20.13 -7.69
CA PRO A 90 4.10 20.90 -8.01
C PRO A 90 3.76 21.94 -9.07
N ASN A 91 4.33 23.13 -8.90
CA ASN A 91 4.37 24.10 -9.98
C ASN A 91 5.57 23.72 -10.86
N PHE A 92 5.29 23.37 -12.11
CA PHE A 92 6.29 23.16 -13.16
C PHE A 92 6.28 24.35 -14.10
#